data_AF-A0A2W5V8N2-F1
#
_entry.id   AF-A0A2W5V8N2-F1
#
_cell.length_a   1.000
_cell.length_b   1.000
_cell.length_c   1.000
_cell.angle_alpha   90.00
_cell.angle_beta   90.00
_cell.angle_gamma   90.00
#
_symmetry.space_group_name_H-M   'P 1'
#
loop_
_entity.id
_entity.type
_entity.pdbx_description
1 polymer ?
#
loop_
_entity_poly.entity_id
_entity_poly.type
_entity_poly.pdbx_seq_one_letter_code
_entity_poly.pdbx_strand_id
1 'polypeptide(L)'
;MLAFANSGPLPSVPTGAEAPGWLAFAEVCLKSVVEGRPIEDLAKAAGMLPVSSGALGGTAKDRAWRLGLLKPSYVVAWTDGGCTAIVEQGDAAALGEMARAAILARPERFRPGLSGLFDGDRVQRDVYCAERNGRWTLATITVPGPQANKRTRALSSSVYARPTPSLLCQAR
;
A
#
# COMPACT_ATOMS: atom_id res chain seq x y z
N MET A 1 21.68 -24.15 -28.46
CA MET A 1 21.99 -23.02 -27.57
C MET A 1 20.67 -22.52 -26.98
N LEU A 2 20.37 -22.87 -25.72
CA LEU A 2 19.21 -22.37 -25.00
C LEU A 2 19.70 -21.21 -24.12
N ALA A 3 19.29 -19.99 -24.43
CA ALA A 3 19.55 -18.82 -23.60
C ALA A 3 18.57 -18.84 -22.41
N PHE A 4 19.09 -19.05 -21.20
CA PHE A 4 18.34 -18.82 -19.98
C PHE A 4 18.14 -17.32 -19.81
N ALA A 5 16.88 -16.87 -19.81
CA ALA A 5 16.54 -15.51 -19.47
C ALA A 5 17.05 -15.21 -18.06
N ASN A 6 17.77 -14.09 -17.94
CA ASN A 6 18.29 -13.56 -16.70
C ASN A 6 17.10 -13.16 -15.80
N SER A 7 16.63 -14.07 -14.96
CA SER A 7 15.69 -13.77 -13.90
C SER A 7 16.41 -12.88 -12.90
N GLY A 8 16.23 -11.55 -13.02
CA GLY A 8 16.66 -10.63 -11.98
C GLY A 8 16.14 -11.10 -10.61
N PRO A 9 16.83 -10.79 -9.51
CA PRO A 9 16.40 -11.21 -8.19
C PRO A 9 14.97 -10.75 -7.95
N LEU A 10 14.08 -11.70 -7.62
CA LEU A 10 12.76 -11.37 -7.10
C LEU A 10 12.93 -10.42 -5.91
N PRO A 11 12.05 -9.42 -5.72
CA PRO A 11 12.11 -8.57 -4.54
C PRO A 11 12.10 -9.48 -3.32
N SER A 12 13.10 -9.34 -2.46
CA SER A 12 13.20 -10.12 -1.23
C SER A 12 11.98 -9.81 -0.37
N VAL A 13 11.14 -10.82 -0.13
CA VAL A 13 10.05 -10.74 0.85
C VAL A 13 10.67 -10.35 2.20
N PRO A 14 10.21 -9.29 2.86
CA PRO A 14 10.73 -8.92 4.17
C PRO A 14 10.47 -10.07 5.15
N THR A 15 11.51 -10.58 5.79
CA THR A 15 11.42 -11.56 6.88
C THR A 15 11.48 -10.90 8.27
N GLY A 16 11.61 -9.57 8.31
CA GLY A 16 11.72 -8.74 9.51
C GLY A 16 10.37 -8.28 10.07
N ALA A 17 10.42 -7.24 10.91
CA ALA A 17 9.23 -6.68 11.57
C ALA A 17 8.21 -6.08 10.58
N GLU A 18 8.64 -5.82 9.34
CA GLU A 18 7.86 -5.24 8.25
C GLU A 18 7.01 -6.29 7.53
N ALA A 19 7.26 -7.59 7.75
CA ALA A 19 6.61 -8.68 7.00
C ALA A 19 5.07 -8.60 7.01
N PRO A 20 4.40 -8.32 8.15
CA PRO A 20 2.94 -8.18 8.15
C PRO A 20 2.45 -6.95 7.35
N GLY A 21 3.22 -5.86 7.38
CA GLY A 21 2.92 -4.64 6.62
C GLY A 21 3.11 -4.87 5.12
N TRP A 22 4.17 -5.58 4.72
CA TRP A 22 4.40 -5.98 3.35
C TRP A 22 3.28 -6.88 2.83
N LEU A 23 2.87 -7.87 3.62
CA LEU A 23 1.81 -8.78 3.23
C LEU A 23 0.46 -8.05 3.08
N ALA A 24 0.11 -7.17 4.03
CA ALA A 24 -1.07 -6.33 3.95
C ALA A 24 -1.05 -5.39 2.72
N PHE A 25 0.10 -4.78 2.42
CA PHE A 25 0.21 -3.84 1.32
C PHE A 25 0.37 -4.54 -0.04
N ALA A 26 1.44 -5.31 -0.23
CA ALA A 26 1.84 -5.88 -1.52
C ALA A 26 0.91 -7.01 -1.96
N GLU A 27 0.65 -7.98 -1.09
CA GLU A 27 -0.11 -9.19 -1.45
C GLU A 27 -1.62 -9.03 -1.36
N VAL A 28 -2.10 -8.06 -0.57
CA VAL A 28 -3.53 -7.76 -0.47
C VAL A 28 -3.90 -6.50 -1.23
N CYS A 29 -3.52 -5.30 -0.76
CA CYS A 29 -4.03 -4.06 -1.37
C CYS A 29 -3.55 -3.82 -2.80
N LEU A 30 -2.24 -3.83 -3.03
CA LEU A 30 -1.65 -3.54 -4.32
C LEU A 30 -2.07 -4.60 -5.34
N LYS A 31 -1.95 -5.88 -4.97
CA LYS A 31 -2.39 -7.01 -5.79
C LYS A 31 -3.88 -6.95 -6.12
N SER A 32 -4.74 -6.75 -5.12
CA SER A 32 -6.19 -6.66 -5.31
C SER A 32 -6.54 -5.63 -6.36
N VAL A 33 -6.07 -4.40 -6.14
CA VAL A 33 -6.41 -3.30 -7.03
C VAL A 33 -5.85 -3.60 -8.40
N VAL A 34 -4.55 -3.78 -8.55
CA VAL A 34 -3.88 -3.99 -9.85
C VAL A 34 -4.47 -5.15 -10.65
N GLU A 35 -4.71 -6.30 -10.02
CA GLU A 35 -5.18 -7.52 -10.69
C GLU A 35 -6.71 -7.63 -10.74
N GLY A 36 -7.44 -6.70 -10.12
CA GLY A 36 -8.90 -6.74 -10.03
C GLY A 36 -9.43 -7.91 -9.20
N ARG A 37 -8.66 -8.37 -8.20
CA ARG A 37 -9.04 -9.49 -7.33
C ARG A 37 -9.79 -8.98 -6.10
N PRO A 38 -10.79 -9.71 -5.56
CA PRO A 38 -11.47 -9.30 -4.34
C PRO A 38 -10.51 -9.19 -3.14
N ILE A 39 -10.54 -8.04 -2.43
CA ILE A 39 -9.70 -7.78 -1.25
C ILE A 39 -9.94 -8.84 -0.17
N GLU A 40 -11.20 -9.22 0.04
CA GLU A 40 -11.59 -10.18 1.07
C GLU A 40 -10.92 -11.55 0.88
N ASP A 41 -10.85 -12.05 -0.36
CA ASP A 41 -10.26 -13.36 -0.65
C ASP A 41 -8.75 -13.34 -0.42
N LEU A 42 -8.09 -12.25 -0.82
CA LEU A 42 -6.66 -12.04 -0.58
C LEU A 42 -6.36 -11.89 0.92
N ALA A 43 -7.18 -11.14 1.65
CA ALA A 43 -7.04 -10.98 3.10
C ALA A 43 -7.21 -12.31 3.85
N LYS A 44 -8.18 -13.14 3.44
CA LYS A 44 -8.36 -14.50 4.01
C LYS A 44 -7.17 -15.41 3.70
N ALA A 45 -6.70 -15.42 2.45
CA ALA A 45 -5.53 -16.21 2.04
C ALA A 45 -4.26 -15.78 2.79
N ALA A 46 -4.17 -14.50 3.13
CA ALA A 46 -3.14 -13.89 3.97
C ALA A 46 -3.26 -14.20 5.48
N GLY A 47 -4.28 -14.95 5.90
CA GLY A 47 -4.53 -15.24 7.30
C GLY A 47 -5.01 -14.04 8.12
N MET A 48 -5.53 -12.99 7.46
CA MET A 48 -6.05 -11.81 8.14
C MET A 48 -7.46 -12.06 8.69
N LEU A 49 -7.72 -11.49 9.88
CA LEU A 49 -9.00 -11.62 10.57
C LEU A 49 -9.85 -10.36 10.38
N PRO A 50 -11.17 -10.48 10.15
CA PRO A 50 -12.04 -9.32 9.98
C PRO A 50 -12.12 -8.48 11.26
N VAL A 51 -12.21 -7.16 11.10
CA VAL A 51 -12.36 -6.18 12.19
C VAL A 51 -13.26 -5.02 11.77
N SER A 52 -13.70 -4.22 12.75
CA SER A 52 -14.41 -2.98 12.46
C SER A 52 -13.49 -1.96 11.79
N SER A 53 -13.95 -1.36 10.68
CA SER A 53 -13.28 -0.28 9.96
C SER A 53 -13.32 1.07 10.71
N GLY A 54 -14.25 1.23 11.67
CA GLY A 54 -14.47 2.50 12.38
C GLY A 54 -13.24 3.00 13.13
N ALA A 55 -12.51 2.09 13.79
CA ALA A 55 -11.26 2.43 14.48
C ALA A 55 -10.12 2.85 13.52
N LEU A 56 -10.27 2.57 12.22
CA LEU A 56 -9.31 2.89 11.17
C LEU A 56 -9.71 4.13 10.37
N GLY A 57 -10.82 4.78 10.73
CA GLY A 57 -11.38 5.95 10.04
C GLY A 57 -12.36 5.62 8.93
N GLY A 58 -12.80 4.37 8.83
CA GLY A 58 -13.81 3.94 7.85
C GLY A 58 -15.25 4.06 8.35
N THR A 59 -16.17 3.89 7.41
CA THR A 59 -17.62 3.86 7.62
C THR A 59 -18.12 2.42 7.78
N ALA A 60 -19.40 2.27 8.15
CA ALA A 60 -20.05 0.95 8.26
C ALA A 60 -20.12 0.16 6.93
N LYS A 61 -19.90 0.82 5.79
CA LYS A 61 -19.87 0.17 4.47
C LYS A 61 -18.47 -0.30 4.07
N ASP A 62 -17.43 0.21 4.72
CA ASP A 62 -16.04 -0.20 4.48
C ASP A 62 -15.75 -1.49 5.25
N ARG A 63 -14.88 -2.34 4.70
CA ARG A 63 -14.48 -3.60 5.34
C ARG A 63 -13.03 -3.53 5.74
N ALA A 64 -12.68 -4.13 6.88
CA ALA A 64 -11.31 -4.15 7.33
C ALA A 64 -10.89 -5.52 7.86
N TRP A 65 -9.60 -5.81 7.72
CA TRP A 65 -8.97 -7.00 8.24
C TRP A 65 -7.67 -6.62 8.95
N ARG A 66 -7.26 -7.44 9.92
CA ARG A 66 -6.00 -7.29 10.65
C ARG A 66 -5.14 -8.53 10.53
N LEU A 67 -3.83 -8.33 10.54
CA LEU A 67 -2.80 -9.36 10.63
C LEU A 67 -1.94 -9.08 11.86
N GLY A 68 -1.75 -10.10 12.71
CA GLY A 68 -0.99 -9.98 13.96
C GLY A 68 -1.83 -9.52 15.15
N LEU A 69 -1.37 -9.90 16.35
CA LEU A 69 -2.05 -9.60 17.62
C LEU A 69 -1.45 -8.39 18.36
N LEU A 70 -0.11 -8.33 18.47
CA LEU A 70 0.58 -7.33 19.30
C LEU A 70 0.94 -6.06 18.53
N LYS A 71 1.41 -6.21 17.28
CA LYS A 71 1.74 -5.11 16.36
C LYS A 71 0.96 -5.32 15.07
N PRO A 72 -0.35 -5.02 15.07
CA PRO A 72 -1.20 -5.36 13.96
C PRO A 72 -0.90 -4.51 12.73
N SER A 73 -0.95 -5.14 11.56
CA SER A 73 -1.11 -4.47 10.27
C SER A 73 -2.55 -4.64 9.81
N TYR A 74 -3.13 -3.62 9.20
CA TYR A 74 -4.51 -3.62 8.77
C TYR A 74 -4.62 -3.45 7.27
N VAL A 75 -5.70 -3.97 6.71
CA VAL A 75 -6.17 -3.69 5.36
C VAL A 75 -7.57 -3.11 5.50
N VAL A 76 -7.86 -2.02 4.80
CA VAL A 76 -9.20 -1.45 4.66
C VAL A 76 -9.57 -1.47 3.19
N ALA A 77 -10.66 -2.16 2.86
CA ALA A 77 -11.34 -2.07 1.58
C ALA A 77 -12.36 -0.94 1.64
N TRP A 78 -12.13 0.08 0.83
CA TRP A 78 -13.02 1.23 0.72
C TRP A 78 -14.17 0.94 -0.23
N THR A 79 -15.31 1.56 0.03
CA THR A 79 -16.50 1.45 -0.85
C THR A 79 -16.27 1.96 -2.27
N ASP A 80 -15.28 2.83 -2.49
CA ASP A 80 -14.89 3.34 -3.80
C ASP A 80 -14.01 2.37 -4.61
N GLY A 81 -13.73 1.18 -4.07
CA GLY A 81 -12.88 0.17 -4.71
C GLY A 81 -11.38 0.34 -4.43
N GLY A 82 -10.98 1.33 -3.64
CA GLY A 82 -9.62 1.47 -3.14
C GLY A 82 -9.29 0.49 -2.02
N CYS A 83 -8.00 0.39 -1.73
CA CYS A 83 -7.50 -0.38 -0.59
C CYS A 83 -6.41 0.40 0.15
N THR A 84 -6.44 0.44 1.48
CA THR A 84 -5.35 0.98 2.30
C THR A 84 -4.79 -0.06 3.24
N ALA A 85 -3.47 -0.25 3.19
CA ALA A 85 -2.72 -0.96 4.21
C ALA A 85 -2.21 0.02 5.28
N ILE A 86 -2.38 -0.34 6.55
CA ILE A 86 -2.03 0.50 7.71
C ILE A 86 -1.11 -0.28 8.62
N VAL A 87 -0.03 0.36 9.07
CA VAL A 87 0.84 -0.14 10.14
C VAL A 87 0.92 0.97 11.19
N GLU A 88 0.40 0.68 12.39
CA GLU A 88 0.33 1.68 13.46
C GLU A 88 1.71 1.96 14.08
N GLN A 89 2.58 0.95 14.17
CA GLN A 89 3.88 1.03 14.85
C GLN A 89 4.99 0.30 14.08
N GLY A 90 6.21 0.81 14.14
CA GLY A 90 7.40 0.22 13.50
C GLY A 90 8.41 1.29 13.10
N ASP A 91 9.49 0.88 12.44
CA ASP A 91 10.40 1.81 11.78
C ASP A 91 9.72 2.32 10.50
N ALA A 92 9.31 3.58 10.51
CA ALA A 92 8.59 4.17 9.39
C ALA A 92 9.44 4.30 8.12
N ALA A 93 10.75 4.49 8.25
CA ALA A 93 11.64 4.56 7.09
C ALA A 93 11.74 3.18 6.43
N ALA A 94 11.96 2.13 7.23
CA ALA A 94 11.98 0.75 6.72
C ALA A 94 10.65 0.34 6.08
N LEU A 95 9.52 0.71 6.70
CA LEU A 95 8.18 0.45 6.16
C LEU A 95 7.90 1.22 4.87
N GLY A 96 8.32 2.48 4.78
CA GLY A 96 8.21 3.28 3.57
C GLY A 96 9.03 2.71 2.41
N GLU A 97 10.28 2.34 2.68
CA GLU A 97 11.16 1.68 1.70
C GLU A 97 10.62 0.33 1.23
N MET A 98 10.09 -0.47 2.16
CA MET A 98 9.40 -1.73 1.85
C MET A 98 8.22 -1.51 0.90
N ALA A 99 7.35 -0.54 1.19
CA ALA A 99 6.19 -0.25 0.35
C ALA A 99 6.63 0.26 -1.03
N ARG A 100 7.67 1.11 -1.08
CA ARG A 100 8.25 1.63 -2.32
C ARG A 100 8.80 0.50 -3.19
N ALA A 101 9.57 -0.41 -2.59
CA ALA A 101 10.11 -1.57 -3.29
C ALA A 101 8.99 -2.47 -3.84
N ALA A 102 7.93 -2.70 -3.05
CA ALA A 102 6.78 -3.48 -3.51
C ALA A 102 6.05 -2.84 -4.70
N ILE A 103 5.91 -1.52 -4.73
CA ILE A 103 5.33 -0.79 -5.87
C ILE A 103 6.22 -0.90 -7.12
N LEU A 104 7.52 -0.63 -6.97
CA LEU A 104 8.45 -0.60 -8.11
C LEU A 104 8.74 -1.98 -8.69
N ALA A 105 8.55 -3.04 -7.91
CA ALA A 105 8.63 -4.43 -8.36
C ALA A 105 7.50 -4.83 -9.31
N ARG A 106 6.41 -4.05 -9.39
CA ARG A 106 5.22 -4.42 -10.16
C ARG A 106 5.47 -4.33 -11.67
N PRO A 107 4.98 -5.30 -12.46
CA PRO A 107 5.09 -5.28 -13.92
C PRO A 107 4.33 -4.13 -14.58
N GLU A 108 3.42 -3.47 -13.85
CA GLU A 108 2.70 -2.26 -14.27
C GLU A 108 3.61 -1.05 -14.50
N ARG A 109 4.89 -1.10 -14.08
CA ARG A 109 5.88 -0.02 -14.26
C ARG A 109 5.42 1.30 -13.66
N PHE A 110 5.13 1.28 -12.37
CA PHE A 110 4.82 2.49 -11.61
C PHE A 110 5.95 3.52 -11.73
N ARG A 111 5.56 4.78 -11.98
CA ARG A 111 6.44 5.93 -12.04
C ARG A 111 6.14 6.87 -10.87
N PRO A 112 7.15 7.55 -10.30
CA PRO A 112 6.91 8.58 -9.30
C PRO A 112 5.97 9.67 -9.83
N GLY A 113 5.05 10.09 -8.99
CA GLY A 113 4.19 11.26 -9.17
C GLY A 113 4.55 12.35 -8.16
N LEU A 114 3.53 13.01 -7.61
CA LEU A 114 3.72 14.04 -6.59
C LEU A 114 4.30 13.43 -5.30
N SER A 115 5.31 14.09 -4.73
CA SER A 115 5.83 13.84 -3.39
C SER A 115 5.86 15.14 -2.59
N GLY A 116 5.60 15.06 -1.29
CA GLY A 116 5.71 16.23 -0.42
C GLY A 116 5.22 16.01 1.00
N LEU A 117 5.28 17.09 1.76
CA LEU A 117 4.75 17.19 3.12
C LEU A 117 3.29 17.63 3.10
N PHE A 118 2.49 17.02 3.97
CA PHE A 118 1.04 17.26 4.09
C PHE A 118 0.63 17.38 5.56
N ASP A 119 -0.58 17.91 5.77
CA ASP A 119 -1.19 18.08 7.10
C ASP A 119 -0.31 18.90 8.07
N GLY A 120 0.28 19.99 7.58
CA GLY A 120 1.21 20.82 8.35
C GLY A 120 2.50 20.06 8.70
N ASP A 121 3.12 19.42 7.70
CA ASP A 121 4.35 18.64 7.82
C ASP A 121 4.28 17.43 8.77
N ARG A 122 3.07 17.02 9.13
CA ARG A 122 2.84 15.85 10.00
C ARG A 122 3.11 14.54 9.28
N VAL A 123 2.90 14.51 7.96
CA VAL A 123 3.14 13.32 7.14
C VAL A 123 3.87 13.68 5.86
N GLN A 124 4.76 12.79 5.43
CA GLN A 124 5.29 12.78 4.07
C GLN A 124 4.48 11.78 3.25
N ARG A 125 4.10 12.19 2.03
CA ARG A 125 3.40 11.31 1.10
C ARG A 125 4.11 11.28 -0.24
N ASP A 126 4.39 10.07 -0.71
CA ASP A 126 4.89 9.79 -2.05
C ASP A 126 3.79 9.13 -2.87
N VAL A 127 3.59 9.61 -4.10
CA VAL A 127 2.63 9.05 -5.06
C VAL A 127 3.37 8.31 -6.15
N TYR A 128 2.81 7.18 -6.57
CA TYR A 128 3.27 6.39 -7.69
C TYR A 128 2.10 6.08 -8.60
N CYS A 129 2.30 6.21 -9.92
CA CYS A 129 1.26 6.00 -10.90
C CYS A 129 1.69 5.03 -11.99
N ALA A 130 0.77 4.18 -12.41
CA ALA A 130 0.93 3.30 -13.56
C ALA A 130 -0.30 3.37 -14.46
N GLU A 131 -0.09 3.18 -15.75
CA GLU A 131 -1.17 2.96 -16.72
C GLU A 131 -0.92 1.62 -17.40
N ARG A 132 -1.94 0.75 -17.40
CA ARG A 132 -1.89 -0.54 -18.09
C ARG A 132 -3.25 -0.80 -18.74
N ASN A 133 -3.25 -1.11 -20.04
CA ASN A 133 -4.46 -1.42 -20.81
C ASN A 133 -5.57 -0.34 -20.67
N GLY A 134 -5.18 0.95 -20.69
CA GLY A 134 -6.11 2.07 -20.54
C GLY A 134 -6.67 2.27 -19.13
N ARG A 135 -6.17 1.53 -18.13
CA ARG A 135 -6.56 1.68 -16.73
C ARG A 135 -5.43 2.31 -15.92
N TRP A 136 -5.77 3.37 -15.19
CA TRP A 136 -4.84 4.06 -14.31
C TRP A 136 -4.87 3.43 -12.93
N THR A 137 -3.69 3.23 -12.34
CA THR A 137 -3.54 2.81 -10.95
C THR A 137 -2.65 3.82 -10.24
N LEU A 138 -3.11 4.26 -9.07
CA LEU A 138 -2.38 5.17 -8.20
C LEU A 138 -2.10 4.45 -6.89
N ALA A 139 -0.85 4.44 -6.47
CA ALA A 139 -0.41 3.98 -5.17
C ALA A 139 0.18 5.17 -4.39
N THR A 140 -0.05 5.21 -3.09
CA THR A 140 0.52 6.22 -2.20
C THR A 140 1.23 5.56 -1.05
N ILE A 141 2.31 6.15 -0.59
CA ILE A 141 3.01 5.79 0.63
C ILE A 141 2.95 7.02 1.52
N THR A 142 2.31 6.91 2.67
CA THR A 142 2.28 7.98 3.68
C THR A 142 2.99 7.51 4.93
N VAL A 143 4.02 8.25 5.34
CA VAL A 143 4.83 7.99 6.54
C VAL A 143 4.88 9.25 7.42
N PRO A 144 5.28 9.16 8.70
CA PRO A 144 5.50 10.30 9.58
C PRO A 144 6.44 11.34 8.96
N GLY A 145 6.05 12.62 9.02
CA GLY A 145 6.89 13.76 8.64
C GLY A 145 7.54 14.42 9.86
N PRO A 146 8.23 15.56 9.69
CA PRO A 146 8.94 16.25 10.77
C PRO A 146 8.06 16.66 11.97
N GLN A 147 6.77 16.93 11.74
CA GLN A 147 5.81 17.31 12.78
C GLN A 147 4.88 16.16 13.20
N ALA A 148 5.32 14.91 13.03
CA ALA A 148 4.54 13.75 13.42
C ALA A 148 4.18 13.75 14.92
N ASN A 149 3.02 13.18 15.24
CA ASN A 149 2.52 13.08 16.61
C ASN A 149 2.10 11.64 16.95
N LYS A 150 1.67 11.40 18.20
CA LYS A 150 1.28 10.07 18.71
C LYS A 150 0.13 9.40 17.95
N ARG A 151 -0.63 10.14 17.12
CA ARG A 151 -1.72 9.60 16.27
C ARG A 151 -1.26 9.32 14.84
N THR A 152 0.01 9.55 14.53
CA THR A 152 0.56 9.37 13.19
C THR A 152 1.03 7.92 13.05
N ARG A 153 0.41 7.20 12.11
CA ARG A 153 0.74 5.82 11.77
C ARG A 153 2.17 5.72 11.26
N ALA A 154 2.86 4.61 11.57
CA ALA A 154 4.17 4.31 11.01
C ALA A 154 4.12 4.14 9.47
N LEU A 155 3.01 3.61 8.94
CA LEU A 155 2.73 3.55 7.51
C LEU A 155 1.22 3.61 7.25
N SER A 156 0.83 4.36 6.22
CA SER A 156 -0.47 4.27 5.56
C SER A 156 -0.25 4.27 4.06
N SER A 157 -0.48 3.14 3.40
CA SER A 157 -0.26 3.01 1.97
C SER A 157 -1.53 2.61 1.25
N SER A 158 -1.98 3.46 0.32
CA SER A 158 -3.26 3.31 -0.36
C SER A 158 -3.09 3.05 -1.85
N VAL A 159 -3.94 2.21 -2.43
CA VAL A 159 -3.96 1.89 -3.86
C VAL A 159 -5.36 2.07 -4.40
N TYR A 160 -5.48 2.72 -5.56
CA TYR A 160 -6.74 3.02 -6.23
C TYR A 160 -6.65 2.73 -7.71
N ALA A 161 -7.70 2.14 -8.27
CA ALA A 161 -7.90 2.09 -9.73
C ALA A 161 -8.73 3.29 -10.16
N ARG A 162 -8.39 3.88 -11.31
CA ARG A 162 -9.12 5.02 -11.88
C ARG A 162 -9.28 4.86 -13.38
N PRO A 163 -10.39 5.36 -13.96
CA PRO A 163 -10.58 5.37 -15.40
C PRO A 163 -9.75 6.47 -16.09
N THR A 164 -9.29 7.47 -15.35
CA THR A 164 -8.56 8.62 -15.89
C THR A 164 -7.28 8.92 -15.09
N PRO A 165 -6.28 9.58 -15.72
CA PRO A 165 -5.08 10.02 -15.02
C PRO A 165 -5.43 10.92 -13.83
N SER A 166 -4.67 10.78 -12.74
CA SER A 166 -4.76 11.70 -11.60
C SER A 166 -3.85 12.90 -11.82
N LEU A 167 -4.24 14.08 -11.34
CA LEU A 167 -3.32 15.25 -11.26
C LEU A 167 -2.10 14.93 -10.38
N LEU A 168 -2.24 14.01 -9.42
CA LEU A 168 -1.12 13.52 -8.60
C LEU A 168 -0.08 12.70 -9.39
N CYS A 169 -0.40 12.29 -10.62
CA CYS A 169 0.52 11.57 -11.50
C CYS A 169 1.36 12.51 -12.38
N GLN A 170 1.11 13.82 -12.32
CA GLN A 170 1.96 14.80 -12.98
C GLN A 170 3.17 15.03 -12.07
N ALA A 171 4.29 14.37 -12.38
CA ALA A 171 5.57 14.69 -11.76
C ALA A 171 5.94 16.14 -12.11
N ARG A 172 6.44 16.90 -11.13
CA ARG A 172 7.16 18.14 -11.40
C ARG A 172 8.60 17.82 -11.78
#